data_AF-A0A6L9JUA2-F1
#
_entry.id   AF-A0A6L9JUA2-F1
#
_cell.length_a   1.000
_cell.length_b   1.000
_cell.length_c   1.000
_cell.angle_alpha   90.00
_cell.angle_beta   90.00
_cell.angle_gamma   90.00
#
_symmetry.space_group_name_H-M   'P 1'
#
loop_
_entity.id
_entity.type
_entity.pdbx_description
1 polymer ?
#
loop_
_entity_poly.entity_id
_entity_poly.type
_entity_poly.pdbx_seq_one_letter_code
_entity_poly.pdbx_strand_id
1 'polypeptide(L)' 'MHINKLTYRFLTKSWDKEQNITFDELARCSLAIASILQKKQQLIHERLLVATESGIPFLVVLMACFFTGVVAICCTT' A
#
# COMPACT_ATOMS: atom_id res chain seq x y z
N MET A 1 -14.18 -9.75 -13.82
CA MET A 1 -13.01 -9.53 -12.93
C MET A 1 -12.04 -8.59 -13.66
N HIS A 2 -11.69 -7.44 -13.09
CA HIS A 2 -10.96 -6.35 -13.77
C HIS A 2 -9.46 -6.31 -13.41
N ILE A 3 -8.80 -7.47 -13.38
CA ILE A 3 -7.45 -7.69 -12.86
C ILE A 3 -6.40 -6.75 -13.48
N ASN A 4 -6.44 -6.57 -14.80
CA ASN A 4 -5.48 -5.74 -15.54
C ASN A 4 -5.91 -4.27 -15.67
N LYS A 5 -7.00 -3.87 -15.01
CA LYS A 5 -7.48 -2.48 -15.08
C LYS A 5 -6.59 -1.60 -14.20
N LEU A 6 -6.19 -0.45 -14.74
CA LEU A 6 -5.53 0.59 -13.97
C LEU A 6 -6.41 0.98 -12.77
N THR A 7 -5.82 0.88 -11.58
CA THR A 7 -6.50 1.21 -10.32
C THR A 7 -6.17 2.62 -9.88
N TYR A 8 -4.92 3.03 -10.09
CA TYR A 8 -4.44 4.33 -9.66
C TYR A 8 -3.45 4.88 -10.66
N ARG A 9 -3.58 6.18 -10.92
CA ARG A 9 -2.66 7.00 -11.68
C ARG A 9 -2.17 8.10 -10.75
N PHE A 10 -0.90 8.04 -10.35
CA PHE A 10 -0.30 9.03 -9.48
C PHE A 10 0.55 10.00 -10.31
N LEU A 11 0.19 11.28 -10.23
CA LEU A 11 1.00 12.36 -10.79
C LEU A 11 2.05 12.74 -9.75
N THR A 12 3.33 12.56 -10.07
CA THR A 12 4.41 13.03 -9.19
C THR A 12 4.38 14.56 -9.08
N LYS A 13 4.99 15.12 -8.01
CA LYS A 13 5.13 16.58 -7.83
C LYS A 13 5.75 17.30 -9.04
N SER A 14 6.55 16.59 -9.84
CA SER A 14 7.16 17.11 -11.06
C SER A 14 6.25 17.09 -12.29
N TRP A 15 5.04 16.51 -12.21
CA TRP A 15 4.07 16.31 -13.32
C TRP A 15 4.59 15.49 -14.52
N ASP A 16 5.91 15.29 -14.64
CA ASP A 16 6.59 14.56 -15.71
C ASP A 16 6.64 13.04 -15.52
N LYS A 17 6.34 12.54 -14.32
CA LYS A 17 6.33 11.10 -14.05
C LYS A 17 4.95 10.64 -13.64
N GLU A 18 4.37 9.82 -14.49
CA GLU A 18 3.14 9.10 -14.20
C GLU A 18 3.53 7.74 -13.60
N GLN A 19 3.09 7.49 -12.37
CA GLN A 19 3.18 6.15 -11.80
C GLN A 19 1.82 5.47 -11.91
N ASN A 20 1.82 4.27 -12.47
CA ASN A 20 0.62 3.48 -12.72
C ASN A 20 0.73 2.14 -12.01
N ILE A 21 -0.42 1.68 -11.48
CA ILE A 21 -0.54 0.34 -10.90
C ILE A 21 -1.89 -0.27 -11.26
N THR A 22 -1.87 -1.54 -11.65
CA THR A 22 -3.06 -2.36 -11.89
C THR A 22 -3.61 -2.93 -10.57
N PHE A 23 -4.84 -3.46 -10.60
CA PHE A 23 -5.44 -4.10 -9.43
C PHE A 23 -4.61 -5.31 -8.97
N ASP A 24 -4.11 -6.08 -9.94
CA ASP A 24 -3.27 -7.26 -9.69
C ASP A 24 -1.96 -6.91 -9.00
N GLU A 25 -1.25 -5.91 -9.54
CA GLU A 25 0.03 -5.47 -8.97
C GLU A 25 -0.18 -4.91 -7.56
N LEU A 26 -1.21 -4.09 -7.36
CA LEU A 26 -1.53 -3.55 -6.04
C LEU A 26 -1.82 -4.68 -5.05
N ALA A 27 -2.65 -5.66 -5.44
CA ALA A 27 -2.98 -6.80 -4.60
C ALA A 27 -1.74 -7.64 -4.26
N ARG A 28 -0.94 -8.02 -5.27
CA ARG A 28 0.27 -8.83 -5.07
C ARG A 28 1.29 -8.14 -4.16
N CYS A 29 1.59 -6.86 -4.41
CA CYS A 29 2.52 -6.10 -3.59
C CYS A 29 2.02 -5.94 -2.15
N SER A 30 0.73 -5.64 -1.98
CA SER A 30 0.13 -5.46 -0.65
C SER A 30 0.11 -6.75 0.16
N LEU A 31 -0.22 -7.88 -0.47
CA LEU A 31 -0.19 -9.20 0.17
C LEU A 31 1.23 -9.63 0.57
N ALA A 32 2.24 -9.30 -0.24
CA ALA A 32 3.63 -9.57 0.10
C ALA A 32 4.05 -8.81 1.37
N ILE A 33 3.71 -7.52 1.48
CA ILE A 33 3.96 -6.73 2.70
C ILE A 33 3.15 -7.27 3.89
N ALA A 34 1.87 -7.57 3.68
CA ALA A 34 1.01 -8.14 4.72
C ALA A 34 1.59 -9.44 5.30
N SER A 35 2.14 -10.32 4.45
CA SER A 35 2.81 -11.54 4.88
C SER A 35 4.04 -11.26 5.75
N ILE A 36 4.82 -10.24 5.41
CA ILE A 36 5.97 -9.81 6.23
C ILE A 36 5.51 -9.28 7.58
N LEU A 37 4.46 -8.44 7.61
CA LEU A 37 3.90 -7.88 8.84
C LEU A 37 3.39 -9.00 9.78
N GLN A 38 2.65 -9.97 9.24
CA GLN A 38 2.15 -11.12 9.99
C GLN A 38 3.27 -12.01 10.54
N LYS A 39 4.37 -12.18 9.80
CA LYS A 39 5.52 -12.98 10.24
C LYS A 39 6.31 -12.29 11.35
N LYS A 40 6.39 -10.97 11.33
CA LYS A 40 7.22 -10.23 12.28
C LYS A 40 6.55 -10.09 13.65
N GLN A 41 5.23 -10.03 13.73
CA GLN A 41 4.53 -9.73 14.98
C GLN A 41 3.08 -10.26 14.99
N GLN A 42 2.55 -10.55 16.19
CA GLN A 42 1.11 -10.77 16.43
C GLN A 42 0.34 -9.43 16.40
N LEU A 43 0.44 -8.66 15.30
CA LEU A 43 -0.05 -7.28 15.18
C LEU A 43 -1.57 -7.10 15.20
N ILE A 44 -2.35 -8.11 15.57
CA ILE A 44 -3.81 -8.00 15.51
C ILE A 44 -4.25 -6.90 16.49
N HIS A 45 -4.89 -5.85 15.97
CA HIS A 45 -5.31 -4.63 16.69
C HIS A 45 -4.20 -3.64 17.08
N GLU A 46 -2.97 -3.83 16.63
CA GLU A 46 -1.92 -2.83 16.85
C GLU A 46 -2.01 -1.67 15.85
N ARG A 47 -1.35 -0.56 16.20
CA ARG A 47 -1.26 0.64 15.35
C ARG A 47 0.11 0.69 14.69
N LEU A 48 0.13 0.79 13.35
CA LEU A 48 1.36 0.85 12.58
C LEU A 48 1.54 2.23 11.95
N LEU A 49 2.67 2.86 12.21
CA LEU A 49 3.03 4.11 11.56
C LEU A 49 3.42 3.84 10.10
N VAL A 50 2.66 4.40 9.17
CA VAL A 50 2.95 4.39 7.74
C VAL A 50 3.63 5.72 7.42
N ALA A 51 4.96 5.70 7.42
CA ALA A 51 5.81 6.83 7.02
C ALA A 51 6.44 6.51 5.67
N THR A 52 5.73 6.86 4.59
CA THR A 52 6.19 6.65 3.22
C THR A 52 5.99 7.93 2.41
N GLU A 53 6.74 8.09 1.33
CA GLU A 53 6.42 9.11 0.34
C GLU A 53 5.00 8.92 -0.20
N SER A 54 4.35 10.04 -0.54
CA SER A 54 3.06 10.03 -1.20
C SER A 54 3.19 9.36 -2.57
N GLY A 55 2.36 8.35 -2.86
CA GLY A 55 2.40 7.64 -4.14
C GLY A 55 1.90 6.20 -4.06
N ILE A 56 2.25 5.40 -5.07
CA ILE A 56 1.99 3.95 -5.07
C ILE A 56 2.52 3.25 -3.79
N PRO A 57 3.72 3.57 -3.26
CA PRO A 57 4.22 2.92 -2.05
C PRO A 57 3.29 3.12 -0.85
N PHE A 58 2.72 4.32 -0.69
CA PHE A 58 1.75 4.60 0.36
C PHE A 58 0.51 3.72 0.24
N LEU A 59 -0.07 3.61 -0.97
CA LEU A 59 -1.24 2.78 -1.22
C LEU A 59 -0.97 1.30 -0.93
N VAL A 60 0.18 0.78 -1.34
CA VAL A 60 0.57 -0.61 -1.10
C VAL A 60 0.66 -0.91 0.40
N VAL A 61 1.29 -0.01 1.18
CA VAL A 61 1.45 -0.22 2.63
C VAL A 61 0.11 -0.05 3.37
N LEU A 62 -0.71 0.92 2.97
CA LEU A 62 -2.06 1.10 3.53
C LEU A 62 -2.93 -0.14 3.29
N MET A 63 -2.93 -0.67 2.06
CA MET A 63 -3.66 -1.89 1.72
C MET A 63 -3.14 -3.11 2.48
N ALA A 64 -1.82 -3.22 2.66
CA ALA A 64 -1.24 -4.27 3.47
C ALA A 64 -1.75 -4.23 4.93
N CYS A 65 -1.88 -3.04 5.52
CA CYS A 65 -2.45 -2.90 6.88
C CYS A 65 -3.91 -3.38 6.95
N PHE A 66 -4.71 -3.10 5.92
CA PHE A 66 -6.09 -3.62 5.86
C PHE A 66 -6.14 -5.13 5.76
N PHE A 67 -5.26 -5.76 4.97
CA PHE A 67 -5.20 -7.23 4.87
C PHE A 67 -4.76 -7.90 6.17
N THR A 68 -4.03 -7.19 7.04
CA THR A 68 -3.58 -7.72 8.34
C THR A 68 -4.48 -7.33 9.51
N GLY A 69 -5.51 -6.50 9.30
CA GLY A 69 -6.37 -5.99 10.37
C GLY A 69 -5.67 -4.99 11.31
N VAL A 70 -4.57 -4.39 10.85
CA VAL A 70 -3.77 -3.42 11.60
C VAL A 70 -4.30 -2.01 11.35
N VAL A 71 -4.32 -1.17 12.39
CA VAL A 71 -4.74 0.23 12.25
C VAL A 71 -3.56 1.05 11.73
N ALA A 72 -3.64 1.55 10.50
CA ALA A 72 -2.63 2.42 9.93
C ALA A 72 -2.72 3.85 10.51
N ILE A 73 -1.62 4.36 11.06
CA ILE A 73 -1.43 5.79 11.34
C ILE A 73 -0.61 6.37 10.20
N CYS A 74 -1.24 7.18 9.35
CA CYS A 74 -0.61 7.69 8.14
C CYS A 74 0.11 9.02 8.42
N CYS A 75 1.40 9.08 8.09
CA CYS A 75 2.19 10.31 8.09
C CYS A 75 2.77 10.50 6.69
N THR A 76 2.18 11.41 5.91
CA THR A 76 2.65 11.75 4.56
C THR A 76 3.55 12.98 4.63
N THR A 77 4.80 12.85 4.19
CA THR A 77 5.77 13.93 4.02
C THR A 77 5.76 14.49 2.59
#